data_AF-A0A328XT48-F1
#
_entry.id   AF-A0A328XT48-F1
#
_cell.length_a   1.000
_cell.length_b   1.000
_cell.length_c   1.000
_cell.angle_alpha   90.00
_cell.angle_beta   90.00
_cell.angle_gamma   90.00
#
_symmetry.space_group_name_H-M   'P 1'
#
loop_
_entity.id
_entity.type
_entity.pdbx_description
1 polymer ?
#
loop_
_entity_poly.entity_id
_entity_poly.type
_entity_poly.pdbx_seq_one_letter_code
_entity_poly.pdbx_strand_id
1 'polypeptide(L)'
;MDKAVADTHCLLGSQLRDPDSGRLGRIVGIDQSREAPALLVNWGQSGVERVALSVTELSDLVTASLAHERNVRENVREDRTVSERQPSRAAEQAHERTRRDQPAGRARDDEAAPNVSSSAATGAVDYRPLATGSDGRR
;
A
#
# COMPACT_ATOMS: atom_id res chain seq x y z
N MET A 1 -20.29 24.90 18.75
CA MET A 1 -19.62 23.59 18.87
C MET A 1 -19.45 23.09 17.46
N ASP A 2 -18.30 23.38 16.87
CA ASP A 2 -18.03 23.12 15.45
C ASP A 2 -18.08 21.62 15.19
N LYS A 3 -19.08 21.21 14.41
CA LYS A 3 -19.39 19.81 14.08
C LYS A 3 -18.18 19.07 13.50
N ALA A 4 -17.21 19.79 12.95
CA ALA A 4 -16.02 19.26 12.32
C ALA A 4 -15.00 18.61 13.29
N VAL A 5 -15.11 18.88 14.59
CA VAL A 5 -14.22 18.29 15.61
C VAL A 5 -14.67 16.86 16.01
N ALA A 6 -15.94 16.52 15.80
CA ALA A 6 -16.54 15.26 16.25
C ALA A 6 -15.98 14.02 15.52
N ASP A 7 -15.58 14.16 14.26
CA ASP A 7 -15.19 13.02 13.40
C ASP A 7 -13.68 12.93 13.15
N THR A 8 -12.86 13.64 13.93
CA THR A 8 -11.40 13.66 13.80
C THR A 8 -10.74 12.29 13.86
N HIS A 9 -11.36 11.31 14.53
CA HIS A 9 -10.92 9.92 14.55
C HIS A 9 -10.83 9.27 13.15
N CYS A 10 -11.58 9.77 12.15
CA CYS A 10 -11.52 9.28 10.78
C CYS A 10 -10.17 9.55 10.09
N LEU A 11 -9.34 10.43 10.65
CA LEU A 11 -8.00 10.72 10.16
C LEU A 11 -6.97 9.69 10.64
N LEU A 12 -7.27 8.91 11.68
CA LEU A 12 -6.34 7.96 12.26
C LEU A 12 -6.00 6.85 11.25
N GLY A 13 -4.71 6.60 11.09
CA GLY A 13 -4.20 5.60 10.16
C GLY A 13 -4.06 6.09 8.73
N SER A 14 -4.59 7.27 8.38
CA SER A 14 -4.41 7.89 7.06
C SER A 14 -2.97 8.27 6.82
N GLN A 15 -2.55 8.23 5.55
CA GLN A 15 -1.24 8.68 5.13
C GLN A 15 -1.25 10.20 4.94
N LEU A 16 -0.20 10.85 5.43
CA LEU A 16 0.06 12.26 5.23
C LEU A 16 1.37 12.41 4.45
N ARG A 17 1.39 13.31 3.47
CA ARG A 17 2.60 13.69 2.75
C ARG A 17 3.01 15.08 3.21
N ASP A 18 4.23 15.20 3.69
CA ASP A 18 4.84 16.49 3.96
C ASP A 18 5.14 17.21 2.62
N PRO A 19 4.61 18.42 2.38
CA PRO A 19 4.86 19.15 1.15
C PRO A 19 6.33 19.57 1.01
N ASP A 20 7.03 19.84 2.11
CA ASP A 20 8.37 20.43 2.07
C ASP A 20 9.44 19.37 1.80
N SER A 21 9.43 18.26 2.54
CA SER A 21 10.41 17.20 2.36
C SER A 21 9.92 16.02 1.53
N GLY A 22 8.64 15.98 1.17
CA GLY A 22 8.04 14.90 0.39
C GLY A 22 7.87 13.57 1.15
N ARG A 23 8.26 13.53 2.44
CA ARG A 23 8.15 12.33 3.28
C ARG A 23 6.69 11.92 3.46
N LEU A 24 6.49 10.61 3.60
CA LEU A 24 5.20 10.03 3.92
C LEU A 24 5.17 9.60 5.38
N GLY A 25 4.09 9.95 6.07
CA GLY A 25 3.86 9.59 7.47
C GLY A 25 2.46 9.06 7.67
N ARG A 26 2.24 8.48 8.83
CA ARG A 26 0.93 7.96 9.23
C ARG A 26 0.40 8.74 10.41
N ILE A 27 -0.84 9.20 10.33
CA ILE A 27 -1.50 9.86 11.46
C ILE A 27 -1.77 8.80 12.53
N VAL A 28 -1.23 9.01 13.73
CA VAL A 28 -1.36 8.09 14.89
C VAL A 28 -2.16 8.70 16.04
N GLY A 29 -2.41 10.01 16.01
CA GLY A 29 -3.20 10.68 17.04
C GLY A 29 -3.61 12.09 16.62
N ILE A 30 -4.55 12.66 17.35
CA ILE A 30 -4.96 14.07 17.23
C ILE A 30 -4.93 14.68 18.62
N ASP A 31 -4.24 15.82 18.77
CA ASP A 31 -4.21 16.62 20.00
C ASP A 31 -5.09 17.86 19.80
N GLN A 32 -6.21 17.91 20.52
CA GLN A 32 -7.16 19.03 20.52
C GLN A 32 -7.21 19.73 21.89
N SER A 33 -6.31 19.35 22.81
CA SER A 33 -6.32 19.85 24.20
C SER A 33 -5.80 21.28 24.32
N ARG A 34 -5.18 21.80 23.25
CA ARG A 34 -4.54 23.11 23.18
C ARG A 34 -5.34 24.08 22.32
N GLU A 35 -4.94 25.34 22.37
CA GLU A 35 -5.52 26.42 21.57
C GLU A 35 -5.51 26.12 20.06
N ALA A 36 -4.40 25.57 19.56
CA ALA A 36 -4.29 25.10 18.18
C ALA A 36 -4.28 23.57 18.14
N PRO A 37 -5.21 22.92 17.40
CA PRO A 37 -5.19 21.49 17.23
C PRO A 37 -3.93 21.03 16.49
N ALA A 38 -3.57 19.76 16.66
CA ALA A 38 -2.45 19.17 15.97
C ALA A 38 -2.67 17.70 15.63
N LEU A 39 -2.02 17.25 14.56
CA LEU A 39 -1.87 15.83 14.25
C LEU A 39 -0.58 15.30 14.87
N LEU A 40 -0.65 14.08 15.39
CA LEU A 40 0.53 13.30 15.74
C LEU A 40 0.80 12.37 14.56
N VAL A 41 1.93 12.59 13.88
CA VAL A 41 2.27 11.89 12.64
C VAL A 41 3.55 11.10 12.85
N ASN A 42 3.48 9.79 12.62
CA ASN A 42 4.66 8.93 12.61
C ASN A 42 5.29 8.96 11.21
N TRP A 43 6.48 9.54 11.11
CA TRP A 43 7.28 9.65 9.88
C TRP A 43 8.24 8.46 9.68
N GLY A 44 7.97 7.32 10.32
CA GLY A 44 8.84 6.15 10.30
C GLY A 44 10.06 6.34 11.19
N GLN A 45 11.25 6.38 10.59
CA GLN A 45 12.52 6.43 11.35
C GLN A 45 12.70 7.76 12.12
N SER A 46 12.08 8.85 11.68
CA SER A 46 12.11 10.12 12.42
C SER A 46 11.18 10.14 13.64
N GLY A 47 10.34 9.12 13.81
CA GLY A 47 9.44 9.01 14.95
C GLY A 47 8.14 9.82 14.78
N VAL A 48 7.50 10.10 15.92
CA VAL A 48 6.22 10.82 15.98
C VAL A 48 6.46 12.30 16.18
N GLU A 49 5.88 13.11 15.30
CA GLU A 49 5.96 14.56 15.32
C GLU A 49 4.56 15.19 15.47
N ARG A 50 4.52 16.38 16.09
CA ARG A 50 3.30 17.17 16.26
C ARG A 50 3.22 18.23 15.16
N VAL A 51 2.28 18.07 14.24
CA VAL A 51 2.00 19.03 13.16
C VAL A 51 0.81 19.90 13.56
N ALA A 52 1.07 21.17 13.87
CA ALA A 52 0.03 22.11 14.26
C ALA A 52 -0.81 22.55 13.05
N LEU A 53 -2.12 22.66 13.26
CA LEU A 53 -3.08 23.11 12.25
C LEU A 53 -4.01 24.16 12.86
N SER A 54 -4.64 24.96 12.01
CA SER A 54 -5.85 25.69 12.36
C SER A 54 -7.06 24.76 12.46
N VAL A 55 -8.11 25.24 13.13
CA VAL A 55 -9.39 24.50 13.24
C VAL A 55 -10.04 24.30 11.87
N THR A 56 -9.89 25.27 10.96
CA THR A 56 -10.39 25.17 9.58
C THR A 56 -9.67 24.07 8.80
N GLU A 57 -8.33 24.02 8.86
CA GLU A 57 -7.55 22.97 8.19
C GLU A 57 -7.90 21.58 8.71
N LEU A 58 -8.10 21.44 10.03
CA LEU A 58 -8.56 20.18 10.61
C LEU A 58 -9.96 19.79 10.07
N SER A 59 -10.86 20.76 9.98
CA SER A 59 -12.23 20.54 9.46
C SER A 59 -12.24 20.09 8.00
N ASP A 60 -11.40 20.72 7.19
CA ASP A 60 -11.26 20.40 5.77
C ASP A 60 -10.68 19.00 5.58
N LEU A 61 -9.67 18.63 6.37
CA LEU A 61 -9.10 17.28 6.37
C LEU A 61 -10.14 16.22 6.75
N VAL A 62 -10.93 16.45 7.81
CA VAL A 62 -12.01 15.54 8.21
C VAL A 62 -13.04 15.38 7.08
N THR A 63 -13.47 16.49 6.48
CA THR A 63 -14.43 16.49 5.38
C THR A 63 -13.90 15.71 4.17
N ALA A 64 -12.64 15.93 3.79
CA ALA A 64 -11.99 15.22 2.70
C ALA A 64 -11.84 13.72 2.99
N SER A 65 -11.47 13.34 4.22
CA SER A 65 -11.33 11.94 4.62
C SER A 65 -12.65 11.19 4.57
N LEU A 66 -13.73 11.80 5.08
CA LEU A 66 -15.08 11.21 5.02
C LEU A 66 -15.58 11.05 3.57
N ALA A 67 -15.29 12.02 2.70
CA ALA A 67 -15.60 11.92 1.27
C ALA A 67 -14.81 10.79 0.60
N HIS A 68 -13.53 10.63 0.95
CA HIS A 68 -12.67 9.56 0.42
C HIS A 68 -13.16 8.17 0.83
N GLU A 69 -13.45 7.96 2.12
CA GLU A 69 -14.02 6.72 2.67
C GLU A 69 -15.30 6.30 1.95
N ARG A 70 -16.19 7.26 1.66
CA ARG A 70 -17.44 6.99 0.93
C ARG A 70 -17.15 6.50 -0.49
N ASN A 71 -16.25 7.17 -1.21
CA ASN A 71 -15.90 6.82 -2.58
C ASN A 71 -15.24 5.42 -2.67
N VAL A 72 -14.34 5.09 -1.76
CA VAL A 72 -13.71 3.75 -1.69
C VAL A 72 -14.77 2.65 -1.49
N ARG A 73 -15.77 2.87 -0.61
CA ARG A 73 -16.83 1.89 -0.37
C ARG A 73 -17.78 1.72 -1.56
N GLU A 74 -18.03 2.77 -2.34
CA GLU A 74 -18.86 2.69 -3.55
C GLU A 74 -18.15 1.87 -4.64
N ASN A 75 -16.84 2.08 -4.86
CA ASN A 75 -16.06 1.29 -5.84
C ASN A 75 -15.97 -0.21 -5.52
N VAL A 76 -15.88 -0.60 -4.24
CA VAL A 76 -15.85 -2.03 -3.84
C VAL A 76 -17.17 -2.75 -4.09
N ARG A 77 -18.30 -2.02 -4.13
CA ARG A 77 -19.63 -2.61 -4.40
C ARG A 77 -19.85 -2.88 -5.88
N GLU A 78 -19.29 -2.05 -6.77
CA GLU A 78 -19.42 -2.22 -8.21
C GLU A 78 -18.61 -3.44 -8.71
N ASP A 79 -17.42 -3.70 -8.13
CA ASP A 79 -16.58 -4.87 -8.49
C ASP A 79 -17.27 -6.22 -8.21
N ARG A 80 -18.09 -6.31 -7.15
CA ARG A 80 -18.82 -7.53 -6.81
C ARG A 80 -19.97 -7.88 -7.75
N THR A 81 -20.41 -6.95 -8.60
CA THR A 81 -21.51 -7.21 -9.57
C THR A 81 -21.03 -7.65 -10.94
N VAL A 82 -19.71 -7.62 -11.21
CA VAL A 82 -19.13 -8.03 -12.50
C VAL A 82 -18.57 -9.47 -12.47
N SER A 83 -18.46 -10.07 -11.28
CA SER A 83 -17.93 -11.43 -11.08
C SER A 83 -19.01 -12.53 -11.10
N GLU A 84 -20.02 -12.40 -11.97
CA GLU A 84 -21.03 -13.45 -12.21
C GLU A 84 -21.21 -13.76 -13.71
N ARG A 85 -20.16 -13.53 -14.52
CA ARG A 85 -20.09 -14.10 -15.88
C ARG A 85 -19.25 -15.38 -15.86
N GLN A 86 -19.93 -16.48 -15.53
CA GLN A 86 -19.51 -17.84 -15.86
C GLN A 86 -19.05 -17.91 -17.34
N PRO A 87 -17.83 -18.38 -17.65
CA PRO A 87 -17.49 -18.79 -19.00
C PRO A 87 -17.94 -20.25 -19.18
N SER A 88 -19.22 -20.43 -19.50
CA SER A 88 -19.80 -21.75 -19.78
C SER A 88 -20.32 -21.80 -21.22
N ARG A 89 -19.73 -22.69 -22.04
CA ARG A 89 -19.93 -22.96 -23.49
C ARG A 89 -19.15 -22.02 -24.41
N ALA A 90 -17.94 -22.33 -24.89
CA ALA A 90 -17.46 -23.59 -25.48
C ALA A 90 -18.43 -24.21 -26.51
N ALA A 91 -17.94 -24.14 -27.75
CA ALA A 91 -18.21 -25.02 -28.89
C ALA A 91 -19.41 -24.71 -29.80
N GLU A 92 -19.05 -24.66 -31.09
CA GLU A 92 -19.86 -24.93 -32.27
C GLU A 92 -20.74 -23.80 -32.80
N GLN A 93 -20.15 -23.03 -33.70
CA GLN A 93 -20.56 -22.95 -35.11
C GLN A 93 -19.42 -22.27 -35.90
N ALA A 94 -18.48 -22.99 -36.50
CA ALA A 94 -18.60 -23.83 -37.70
C ALA A 94 -18.65 -23.01 -39.00
N HIS A 95 -17.58 -23.14 -39.78
CA HIS A 95 -17.44 -22.87 -41.22
C HIS A 95 -17.45 -21.37 -41.61
N GLU A 96 -16.51 -20.85 -42.40
CA GLU A 96 -16.20 -21.38 -43.72
C GLU A 96 -14.96 -20.67 -44.35
N ARG A 97 -14.05 -21.48 -44.93
CA ARG A 97 -13.14 -21.22 -46.08
C ARG A 97 -12.13 -20.06 -45.96
N THR A 98 -10.83 -20.30 -46.19
CA THR A 98 -10.32 -20.48 -47.56
C THR A 98 -8.87 -21.00 -47.56
N ARG A 99 -8.67 -22.11 -48.28
CA ARG A 99 -7.56 -22.50 -49.20
C ARG A 99 -6.27 -21.63 -49.12
N ARG A 100 -5.04 -22.15 -49.19
CA ARG A 100 -4.44 -23.12 -50.13
C ARG A 100 -2.93 -23.18 -49.79
N ASP A 101 -2.24 -24.26 -50.19
CA ASP A 101 -0.78 -24.37 -50.45
C ASP A 101 0.18 -23.95 -49.31
N GLN A 102 1.13 -24.75 -48.81
CA GLN A 102 2.13 -25.54 -49.53
C GLN A 102 2.94 -26.40 -48.52
N PRO A 103 3.60 -27.48 -48.95
CA PRO A 103 4.37 -28.38 -48.08
C PRO A 103 5.89 -28.10 -48.15
N ALA A 104 6.62 -28.28 -47.04
CA ALA A 104 8.07 -28.55 -47.08
C ALA A 104 8.65 -28.94 -45.71
N GLY A 105 9.55 -29.92 -45.72
CA GLY A 105 10.71 -29.97 -44.82
C GLY A 105 10.45 -30.52 -43.41
N ARG A 106 10.62 -31.82 -43.14
CA ARG A 106 11.90 -32.53 -42.93
C ARG A 106 12.53 -32.22 -41.56
N ALA A 107 12.60 -33.29 -40.78
CA ALA A 107 13.24 -33.50 -39.49
C ALA A 107 14.53 -32.72 -39.25
N ARG A 108 14.76 -32.34 -37.99
CA ARG A 108 15.88 -32.86 -37.18
C ARG A 108 15.74 -32.52 -35.70
N ASP A 109 16.08 -33.54 -34.93
CA ASP A 109 16.50 -33.58 -33.54
C ASP A 109 17.46 -32.46 -33.17
N ASP A 110 17.33 -31.92 -31.96
CA ASP A 110 18.41 -31.33 -31.14
C ASP A 110 17.79 -31.02 -29.77
N GLU A 111 17.91 -31.94 -28.81
CA GLU A 111 19.04 -32.08 -27.87
C GLU A 111 18.86 -31.16 -26.64
N ALA A 112 18.77 -31.83 -25.50
CA ALA A 112 18.46 -31.28 -24.20
C ALA A 112 19.72 -30.84 -23.45
N ALA A 113 19.55 -29.73 -22.70
CA ALA A 113 20.37 -29.24 -21.58
C ALA A 113 21.79 -28.74 -21.90
N PRO A 114 22.19 -27.62 -21.27
CA PRO A 114 23.08 -27.73 -20.10
C PRO A 114 22.58 -26.87 -18.92
N ASN A 115 22.61 -27.37 -17.68
CA ASN A 115 23.74 -27.43 -16.74
C ASN A 115 23.96 -26.12 -15.95
N VAL A 116 24.48 -26.31 -14.73
CA VAL A 116 25.16 -25.41 -13.78
C VAL A 116 24.24 -24.54 -12.92
N SER A 117 24.46 -24.32 -11.62
CA SER A 117 25.22 -24.90 -10.49
C SER A 117 25.31 -23.74 -9.49
N SER A 118 25.24 -24.05 -8.19
CA SER A 118 25.84 -23.27 -7.09
C SER A 118 25.27 -21.87 -6.81
N SER A 119 25.37 -21.26 -5.63
CA SER A 119 25.80 -21.61 -4.27
C SER A 119 25.41 -20.38 -3.43
N ALA A 120 24.75 -20.55 -2.28
CA ALA A 120 25.27 -20.29 -0.94
C ALA A 120 25.28 -18.82 -0.43
N ALA A 121 25.37 -18.71 0.91
CA ALA A 121 25.39 -17.55 1.81
C ALA A 121 23.98 -17.07 2.21
N THR A 122 23.39 -17.45 3.35
CA THR A 122 23.93 -17.53 4.73
C THR A 122 24.63 -16.25 5.15
N GLY A 123 23.91 -15.43 5.91
CA GLY A 123 24.41 -14.22 6.54
C GLY A 123 23.49 -13.81 7.68
N ALA A 124 23.35 -14.68 8.67
CA ALA A 124 22.75 -14.34 9.96
C ALA A 124 23.61 -13.26 10.60
N VAL A 125 23.05 -12.07 10.78
CA VAL A 125 23.71 -10.98 11.49
C VAL A 125 23.25 -11.04 12.94
N ASP A 126 23.99 -11.80 13.75
CA ASP A 126 23.98 -11.70 15.20
C ASP A 126 24.48 -10.30 15.61
N TYR A 127 23.57 -9.42 16.04
CA TYR A 127 23.98 -8.20 16.74
C TYR A 127 23.74 -8.35 18.24
N ARG A 128 24.87 -8.51 18.92
CA ARG A 128 25.06 -8.70 20.36
C ARG A 128 24.79 -7.38 21.11
N PRO A 129 23.97 -7.37 22.18
CA PRO A 129 23.79 -6.17 23.00
C PRO A 129 25.03 -5.95 23.88
N LEU A 130 25.64 -4.76 23.77
CA LEU A 130 26.66 -4.28 24.69
C LEU A 130 25.98 -3.79 25.98
N ALA A 131 25.92 -4.66 26.97
CA ALA A 131 25.73 -4.26 28.37
C ALA A 131 27.07 -4.39 29.08
N THR A 132 27.70 -3.27 29.45
CA THR A 132 28.58 -3.17 30.62
C THR A 132 28.85 -1.70 30.93
N GLY A 133 28.53 -1.28 32.14
CA GLY A 133 28.89 0.05 32.63
C GLY A 133 28.36 0.31 34.04
N SER A 134 28.56 -0.65 34.94
CA SER A 134 28.38 -0.44 36.38
C SER A 134 29.48 0.44 36.95
N ASP A 135 29.11 1.14 38.02
CA ASP A 135 29.92 1.51 39.18
C ASP A 135 30.72 2.83 39.18
N GLY A 136 30.45 3.64 40.21
CA GLY A 136 31.52 4.36 40.89
C GLY A 136 31.20 5.75 41.45
N ARG A 137 30.91 5.78 42.77
CA ARG A 137 31.30 6.82 43.77
C ARG A 137 30.67 8.22 43.62
N ARG A 138 30.31 8.96 44.65
CA ARG A 138 30.55 8.92 46.10
C ARG A 138 29.51 9.82 46.78
#